data_AF-U2IPF7-F1
#
_entry.id   AF-U2IPF7-F1
#
_cell.length_a   1.000
_cell.length_b   1.000
_cell.length_c   1.000
_cell.angle_alpha   90.00
_cell.angle_beta   90.00
_cell.angle_gamma   90.00
#
_symmetry.space_group_name_H-M   'P 1'
#
loop_
_entity.id
_entity.type
_entity.pdbx_description
1 polymer ?
#
loop_
_entity_poly.entity_id
_entity_poly.type
_entity_poly.pdbx_seq_one_letter_code
_entity_poly.pdbx_strand_id
1 'polypeptide(L)'
;EMLFLLMVIPRKCNFTQMGRYGKRGEQCYRQTAERSVNWLEMNMWLSAFAFKQGKGRNAIVIDPSFIKKAGKHTPYVGTFWSGCAGAVKHGLEILGIGVIDVELHECMMLKAVQ
;
A
#
# COMPACT_ATOMS: atom_id res chain seq x y z
N GLU A 1 0.72 -5.14 16.56
CA GLU A 1 1.71 -6.19 16.19
C GLU A 1 1.78 -6.41 14.68
N MET A 2 0.67 -6.58 13.96
CA MET A 2 0.67 -6.86 12.51
C MET A 2 1.56 -5.90 11.68
N LEU A 3 1.47 -4.58 11.90
CA LEU A 3 2.33 -3.60 11.22
C LEU A 3 3.82 -3.81 11.50
N PHE A 4 4.19 -4.16 12.74
CA PHE A 4 5.58 -4.48 13.07
C PHE A 4 6.06 -5.74 12.36
N LEU A 5 5.21 -6.78 12.28
CA LEU A 5 5.56 -8.00 11.56
C LEU A 5 5.75 -7.74 10.06
N LEU A 6 4.96 -6.85 9.46
CA LEU A 6 5.15 -6.42 8.07
C LEU A 6 6.48 -5.71 7.83
N MET A 7 6.99 -4.98 8.82
CA MET A 7 8.28 -4.29 8.73
C MET A 7 9.47 -5.22 9.00
N VAL A 8 9.32 -6.20 9.89
CA VAL A 8 10.40 -7.08 10.35
C VAL A 8 10.56 -8.32 9.47
N ILE A 9 9.46 -8.90 8.97
CA ILE A 9 9.52 -10.10 8.12
C ILE A 9 9.96 -9.67 6.72
N PRO A 10 11.13 -10.11 6.23
CA PRO A 10 11.61 -9.69 4.92
C PRO A 10 10.77 -10.31 3.81
N ARG A 11 10.63 -9.57 2.69
CA ARG A 11 9.91 -9.98 1.47
C ARG A 11 8.40 -10.13 1.70
N LYS A 12 7.74 -10.91 0.84
CA LYS A 12 6.30 -11.15 0.89
C LYS A 12 5.95 -11.96 2.14
N CYS A 13 5.06 -11.39 2.96
CA CYS A 13 4.56 -12.02 4.18
C CYS A 13 3.11 -12.46 3.99
N ASN A 14 2.77 -13.68 4.44
CA ASN A 14 1.40 -14.17 4.53
C ASN A 14 0.98 -14.37 6.00
N PHE A 15 -0.32 -14.55 6.25
CA PHE A 15 -0.84 -14.67 7.62
C PHE A 15 -0.29 -15.87 8.39
N THR A 16 0.05 -16.98 7.71
CA THR A 16 0.69 -18.14 8.35
C THR A 16 2.10 -17.80 8.85
N GLN A 17 2.87 -17.04 8.07
CA GLN A 17 4.17 -16.52 8.48
C GLN A 17 4.03 -15.54 9.66
N MET A 18 3.03 -14.66 9.63
CA MET A 18 2.73 -13.78 10.77
C MET A 18 2.42 -14.61 12.03
N GLY A 19 1.65 -15.69 11.90
CA GLY A 19 1.36 -16.62 12.99
C GLY A 19 2.59 -17.34 13.55
N ARG A 20 3.61 -17.56 12.71
CA ARG A 20 4.86 -18.21 13.12
C ARG A 20 5.81 -17.29 13.89
N TYR A 21 5.90 -16.02 13.48
CA TYR A 21 6.84 -15.04 14.05
C TYR A 21 6.20 -14.11 15.08
N GLY A 22 4.88 -14.00 15.09
CA GLY A 22 4.12 -13.19 16.04
C GLY A 22 3.60 -13.99 17.23
N LYS A 23 2.89 -13.30 18.12
CA LYS A 23 2.34 -13.88 19.34
C LYS A 23 0.94 -14.48 19.19
N ARG A 24 0.32 -14.36 18.01
CA ARG A 24 -1.08 -14.73 17.77
C ARG A 24 -1.20 -15.76 16.64
N GLY A 25 -2.30 -16.49 16.61
CA GLY A 25 -2.60 -17.43 15.51
C GLY A 25 -2.89 -16.73 14.18
N GLU A 26 -2.70 -17.45 13.08
CA GLU A 26 -2.98 -16.98 11.70
C GLU A 26 -4.38 -16.35 11.56
N GLN A 27 -5.39 -17.04 12.09
CA GLN A 27 -6.78 -16.58 12.05
C GLN A 27 -6.97 -15.19 12.68
N CYS A 28 -6.25 -14.88 13.75
CA CYS A 28 -6.34 -13.58 14.41
C CYS A 28 -5.76 -12.45 13.53
N TYR A 29 -4.66 -12.70 12.81
CA TYR A 29 -4.11 -11.74 11.87
C TYR A 29 -5.04 -11.51 10.68
N ARG A 30 -5.65 -12.58 10.15
CA ARG A 30 -6.65 -12.47 9.08
C ARG A 30 -7.83 -11.60 9.48
N GLN A 31 -8.44 -11.89 10.64
CA GLN A 31 -9.54 -11.08 11.18
C GLN A 31 -9.11 -9.63 11.46
N THR A 32 -7.86 -9.41 11.87
CA THR A 32 -7.34 -8.05 12.07
C THR A 32 -7.21 -7.29 10.75
N ALA A 33 -6.78 -7.97 9.68
CA ALA A 33 -6.65 -7.38 8.35
C ALA A 33 -8.00 -7.00 7.71
N GLU A 34 -9.07 -7.68 8.11
CA GLU A 34 -10.45 -7.39 7.66
C GLU A 34 -11.08 -6.19 8.38
N ARG A 35 -10.47 -5.69 9.47
CA ARG A 35 -10.99 -4.52 10.19
C ARG A 35 -10.81 -3.26 9.35
N SER A 36 -11.83 -2.42 9.34
CA SER A 36 -11.74 -1.08 8.75
C SER A 36 -10.72 -0.24 9.53
N VAL A 37 -9.71 0.26 8.82
CA VAL A 37 -8.75 1.23 9.33
C VAL A 37 -8.80 2.44 8.42
N ASN A 38 -8.84 3.64 9.01
CA ASN A 38 -8.72 4.87 8.23
C ASN A 38 -7.26 5.10 7.83
N TRP A 39 -6.80 4.33 6.84
CA TRP A 39 -5.43 4.40 6.34
C TRP A 39 -5.06 5.78 5.82
N LEU A 40 -6.02 6.48 5.20
CA LEU A 40 -5.80 7.82 4.67
C LEU A 40 -5.47 8.80 5.80
N GLU A 41 -6.29 8.85 6.84
CA GLU A 41 -6.05 9.73 7.99
C GLU A 41 -4.72 9.40 8.68
N MET A 42 -4.45 8.13 8.94
CA MET A 42 -3.18 7.70 9.54
C MET A 42 -1.98 8.14 8.71
N ASN A 43 -2.02 7.93 7.39
CA ASN A 43 -0.94 8.31 6.49
C ASN A 43 -0.80 9.83 6.35
N MET A 44 -1.91 10.58 6.39
CA MET A 44 -1.87 12.04 6.42
C MET A 44 -1.17 12.55 7.68
N TRP A 45 -1.49 12.00 8.86
CA TRP A 45 -0.78 12.33 10.11
C TRP A 45 0.72 12.03 10.03
N LEU A 46 1.08 10.86 9.50
CA LEU A 46 2.49 10.50 9.30
C LEU A 46 3.19 11.45 8.32
N SER A 47 2.52 11.83 7.22
CA SER A 47 3.09 12.77 6.24
C SER A 47 3.26 14.16 6.81
N ALA A 48 2.31 14.63 7.62
CA ALA A 48 2.43 15.91 8.29
C ALA A 48 3.59 15.90 9.29
N PHE A 49 3.80 14.78 9.99
CA PHE A 49 4.96 14.64 10.86
C PHE A 49 6.28 14.64 10.08
N ALA A 50 6.39 13.85 9.00
CA ALA A 50 7.60 13.76 8.19
C ALA A 50 7.93 15.09 7.49
N PHE A 51 6.93 15.77 6.91
CA PHE A 51 7.10 16.99 6.12
C PHE A 51 6.99 18.26 6.97
N LYS A 52 7.42 18.19 8.24
CA LYS A 52 7.51 19.34 9.16
C LYS A 52 6.20 20.16 9.23
N GLN A 53 5.06 19.49 9.23
CA GLN A 53 3.71 20.03 9.20
C GLN A 53 3.38 20.87 7.96
N GLY A 54 3.97 20.53 6.81
CA GLY A 54 3.70 21.22 5.54
C GLY A 54 4.27 22.63 5.49
N LYS A 55 5.37 22.87 6.21
CA LYS A 55 6.13 24.14 6.11
C LYS A 55 6.80 24.32 4.74
N GLY A 56 6.98 23.22 3.99
CA GLY A 56 7.49 23.21 2.63
C GLY A 56 6.40 23.37 1.57
N ARG A 57 6.83 23.29 0.30
CA ARG A 57 5.92 23.24 -0.84
C ARG A 57 5.46 21.80 -1.06
N ASN A 58 4.22 21.53 -0.66
CA ASN A 58 3.63 20.21 -0.82
C ASN A 58 2.77 20.12 -2.07
N ALA A 59 2.81 18.98 -2.75
CA ALA A 59 1.92 18.67 -3.85
C ALA A 59 1.31 17.28 -3.68
N ILE A 60 0.09 17.10 -4.20
CA ILE A 60 -0.55 15.79 -4.29
C ILE A 60 -0.13 15.16 -5.61
N VAL A 61 0.33 13.92 -5.53
CA VAL A 61 0.71 13.12 -6.69
C VAL A 61 -0.30 12.01 -6.87
N ILE A 62 -0.74 11.83 -8.10
CA ILE A 62 -1.68 10.79 -8.51
C ILE A 62 -1.01 9.99 -9.62
N ASP A 63 -0.85 8.70 -9.42
CA ASP A 63 -0.19 7.81 -10.37
C ASP A 63 -0.92 6.47 -10.47
N PRO A 64 -1.55 6.15 -11.63
CA PRO A 64 -2.10 4.82 -11.87
C PRO A 64 -0.97 3.82 -12.14
N SER A 65 -1.08 2.64 -11.53
CA SER A 65 -0.07 1.60 -11.55
C SER A 65 -0.69 0.24 -11.86
N PHE A 66 0.06 -0.59 -12.60
CA PHE A 66 -0.35 -1.95 -12.95
C PHE A 66 0.26 -2.98 -12.00
N ILE A 67 -0.58 -3.83 -11.40
CA ILE A 67 -0.14 -4.96 -10.58
C ILE A 67 -0.46 -6.27 -11.32
N LYS A 68 0.60 -6.99 -11.72
CA LYS A 68 0.46 -8.31 -12.32
C LYS A 68 -0.18 -9.28 -11.34
N LYS A 69 -1.26 -9.94 -11.76
CA LYS A 69 -1.92 -10.99 -10.98
C LYS A 69 -2.06 -12.28 -11.78
N ALA A 70 -1.92 -13.41 -11.10
CA ALA A 70 -2.21 -14.74 -11.66
C ALA A 70 -3.50 -15.28 -11.04
N GLY A 71 -4.24 -16.08 -11.81
CA GLY A 71 -5.50 -16.70 -11.39
C GLY A 71 -6.73 -15.81 -11.59
N LYS A 72 -7.88 -16.32 -11.12
CA LYS A 72 -9.22 -15.72 -11.30
C LYS A 72 -9.95 -15.43 -9.98
N HIS A 73 -9.35 -15.74 -8.83
CA HIS A 73 -9.98 -15.61 -7.51
C HIS A 73 -9.77 -14.24 -6.84
N THR A 74 -9.03 -13.34 -7.46
CA THR A 74 -8.87 -11.98 -6.95
C THR A 74 -9.97 -11.10 -7.56
N PRO A 75 -10.77 -10.40 -6.74
CA PRO A 75 -11.78 -9.49 -7.24
C PRO A 75 -11.18 -8.41 -8.15
N TYR A 76 -11.99 -7.93 -9.10
CA TYR A 76 -11.66 -6.82 -9.99
C TYR A 76 -10.44 -7.05 -10.88
N VAL A 77 -10.07 -8.32 -11.11
CA VAL A 77 -9.05 -8.66 -12.10
C VAL A 77 -9.61 -8.49 -13.51
N GLY A 78 -8.84 -7.78 -14.33
CA GLY A 78 -9.17 -7.48 -15.71
C GLY A 78 -7.92 -7.32 -16.56
N THR A 79 -8.03 -6.60 -17.67
CA THR A 79 -6.92 -6.31 -18.59
C THR A 79 -6.64 -4.82 -18.60
N PHE A 80 -5.42 -4.44 -18.21
CA PHE A 80 -5.01 -3.05 -18.04
C PHE A 80 -3.68 -2.78 -18.73
N TRP A 81 -3.40 -1.52 -19.09
CA TRP A 81 -2.14 -1.15 -19.71
C TRP A 81 -0.98 -1.31 -18.72
N SER A 82 0.05 -2.06 -19.12
CA SER A 82 1.29 -2.19 -18.35
C SER A 82 2.39 -1.37 -19.02
N GLY A 83 2.77 -0.26 -18.39
CA GLY A 83 3.85 0.61 -18.89
C GLY A 83 5.17 -0.15 -19.09
N CYS A 84 5.55 -1.01 -18.14
CA CYS A 84 6.76 -1.83 -18.25
C CYS A 84 6.74 -2.82 -19.42
N ALA A 85 5.56 -3.21 -19.89
CA ALA A 85 5.41 -4.16 -20.99
C ALA A 85 5.09 -3.51 -22.34
N GLY A 86 4.73 -2.22 -22.35
CA GLY A 86 4.20 -1.55 -23.53
C GLY A 86 2.95 -2.22 -24.11
N ALA A 87 2.14 -2.88 -23.26
CA ALA A 87 1.00 -3.68 -23.71
C ALA A 87 -0.09 -3.81 -22.64
N VAL A 88 -1.31 -4.08 -23.09
CA VAL A 88 -2.43 -4.46 -22.22
C VAL A 88 -2.19 -5.88 -21.68
N LYS A 89 -2.27 -6.05 -20.35
CA LYS A 89 -2.00 -7.31 -19.65
C LYS A 89 -3.06 -7.63 -18.59
N HIS A 90 -3.23 -8.91 -18.34
CA HIS A 90 -4.07 -9.43 -17.26
C HIS A 90 -3.49 -9.07 -15.88
N GLY A 91 -4.28 -8.40 -15.04
CA GLY A 91 -3.85 -7.94 -13.72
C GLY A 91 -4.86 -7.03 -13.03
N LEU A 92 -4.35 -6.17 -12.16
CA LEU A 92 -5.09 -5.12 -11.47
C LEU A 92 -4.52 -3.76 -11.87
N GLU A 93 -5.39 -2.76 -11.93
CA GLU A 93 -5.02 -1.36 -11.90
C GLU A 93 -5.20 -0.84 -10.48
N ILE A 94 -4.30 0.03 -10.04
CA ILE A 94 -4.39 0.71 -8.76
C ILE A 94 -4.01 2.17 -8.95
N LEU A 95 -4.85 3.08 -8.48
CA LEU A 95 -4.55 4.49 -8.42
C LEU A 95 -3.83 4.80 -7.11
N GLY A 96 -2.55 5.13 -7.22
CA GLY A 96 -1.77 5.65 -6.12
C GLY A 96 -2.06 7.15 -5.90
N ILE A 97 -2.34 7.53 -4.65
CA ILE A 97 -2.38 8.92 -4.20
C ILE A 97 -1.29 9.10 -3.14
N GLY A 98 -0.39 10.05 -3.39
CA GLY A 98 0.70 10.42 -2.50
C GLY A 98 0.77 11.92 -2.27
N VAL A 99 1.62 12.32 -1.33
CA VAL A 99 2.03 13.70 -1.08
C VAL A 99 3.54 13.78 -1.22
N ILE A 100 4.01 14.81 -1.91
CA ILE A 100 5.43 15.12 -2.04
C ILE A 100 5.73 16.44 -1.33
N ASP A 101 6.91 16.53 -0.74
CA ASP A 101 7.52 17.79 -0.32
C ASP A 101 8.68 18.08 -1.29
N VAL A 102 8.56 19.20 -2.01
CA VAL A 102 9.50 19.58 -3.07
C VAL A 102 10.89 19.92 -2.51
N GLU A 103 10.96 20.49 -1.31
CA GLU A 103 12.24 20.92 -0.73
C GLU A 103 12.99 19.76 -0.09
N LEU A 104 12.26 18.81 0.50
CA LEU A 104 12.83 17.59 1.05
C LEU A 104 13.16 16.57 -0.05
N HIS A 105 12.59 16.74 -1.25
CA HIS A 105 12.66 15.74 -2.33
C HIS A 105 12.13 14.37 -1.88
N GLU A 106 11.13 14.36 -1.00
CA GLU A 106 10.55 13.14 -0.44
C GLU A 106 9.09 12.97 -0.87
N CYS A 107 8.66 11.71 -0.90
CA CYS A 107 7.29 11.32 -1.24
C CYS A 107 6.76 10.34 -0.20
N MET A 108 5.50 10.53 0.19
CA MET A 108 4.79 9.62 1.06
C MET A 108 3.46 9.20 0.47
N MET A 109 3.15 7.91 0.62
CA MET A 109 1.93 7.34 0.09
C MET A 109 0.76 7.55 1.05
N LEU A 110 -0.33 8.16 0.55
CA LEU A 110 -1.52 8.45 1.35
C LEU A 110 -2.55 7.34 1.23
N LYS A 111 -2.86 6.95 0.00
CA LYS A 111 -3.88 5.94 -0.27
C LYS A 111 -3.60 5.25 -1.60
N ALA A 112 -3.97 3.99 -1.68
CA ALA A 112 -4.07 3.28 -2.94
C ALA A 112 -5.55 2.90 -3.13
N VAL A 113 -6.11 3.23 -4.28
CA VAL A 113 -7.50 2.94 -4.65
C VAL A 113 -7.46 1.94 -5.80
N GLN A 114 -8.11 0.80 -5.61
CA GLN A 114 -8.29 -0.21 -6.65
C GLN A 114 -9.64 0.03 -7.35
#